data_AF-A0A650BXA8-F1
#
_entry.id   AF-A0A650BXA8-F1
#
_cell.length_a   1.000
_cell.length_b   1.000
_cell.length_c   1.000
_cell.angle_alpha   90.00
_cell.angle_beta   90.00
_cell.angle_gamma   90.00
#
_symmetry.space_group_name_H-M   'P 1'
#
loop_
_entity.id
_entity.type
_entity.pdbx_description
1 polymer ?
#
loop_
_entity_poly.entity_id
_entity_poly.type
_entity_poly.pdbx_seq_one_letter_code
_entity_poly.pdbx_strand_id
1 'polypeptide(L)'
;MGLIDGDGCFTVNFLADKKLLFGFHITGHTSARELLEKIKHKLHCGVVKVKNEGTLRYQVDSINAIRDQVIPFVDKYKLFTNKAIHYSIFKQVVNLVKSGSHLSDDGFLKIMDLAYDMNLEGKRRKLTKQEYIEKYVSA
;
A
#
# COMPACT_ATOMS: atom_id res chain seq x y z
N MET A 1 10.09 -13.11 -5.19
CA MET A 1 9.08 -13.06 -4.11
C MET A 1 9.66 -12.92 -2.73
N GLY A 2 10.68 -13.71 -2.34
CA GLY A 2 11.26 -13.62 -0.99
C GLY A 2 11.57 -12.19 -0.53
N LEU A 3 12.11 -11.33 -1.41
CA LEU A 3 12.35 -9.92 -1.08
C LEU A 3 11.07 -9.11 -0.80
N ILE A 4 10.00 -9.33 -1.57
CA ILE A 4 8.71 -8.67 -1.29
C ILE A 4 8.15 -9.21 0.04
N ASP A 5 8.32 -10.50 0.31
CA ASP A 5 7.81 -11.15 1.52
C ASP A 5 8.60 -10.75 2.79
N GLY A 6 9.88 -10.43 2.66
CA GLY A 6 10.69 -9.82 3.71
C GLY A 6 10.45 -8.32 3.84
N ASP A 7 10.88 -7.56 2.84
CA ASP A 7 11.05 -6.09 2.91
C ASP A 7 9.97 -5.28 2.18
N GLY A 8 9.03 -5.97 1.54
CA GLY A 8 7.88 -5.33 0.90
C GLY A 8 6.90 -4.74 1.92
N CYS A 9 6.29 -3.62 1.55
CA CYS A 9 5.29 -2.91 2.34
C CYS A 9 4.13 -2.47 1.46
N PHE A 10 2.91 -2.84 1.85
CA PHE A 10 1.65 -2.40 1.24
C PHE A 10 0.98 -1.40 2.18
N THR A 11 0.53 -0.26 1.64
CA THR A 11 0.00 0.85 2.45
C THR A 11 -1.27 1.43 1.86
N VAL A 12 -2.23 1.73 2.75
CA VAL A 12 -3.45 2.50 2.46
C VAL A 12 -3.54 3.61 3.51
N ASN A 13 -3.34 4.86 3.09
CA ASN A 13 -3.35 6.02 3.96
C ASN A 13 -4.60 6.86 3.71
N PHE A 14 -5.19 7.34 4.80
CA PHE A 14 -6.34 8.24 4.77
C PHE A 14 -5.82 9.66 5.05
N LEU A 15 -6.07 10.56 4.11
CA LEU A 15 -5.75 11.98 4.24
C LEU A 15 -7.00 12.78 4.60
N ALA A 16 -6.87 14.09 4.78
CA ALA A 16 -8.03 14.98 4.88
C ALA A 16 -8.97 14.81 3.67
N ASP A 17 -10.23 15.20 3.87
CA ASP A 17 -11.26 15.26 2.82
C ASP A 17 -11.52 13.90 2.14
N LYS A 18 -11.52 12.82 2.92
CA LYS A 18 -11.76 11.43 2.47
C LYS A 18 -10.81 10.97 1.36
N LYS A 19 -9.65 11.62 1.18
CA LYS A 19 -8.70 11.27 0.12
C LYS A 19 -7.84 10.08 0.51
N LEU A 20 -7.71 9.11 -0.38
CA LEU A 20 -6.93 7.89 -0.17
C LEU A 20 -5.59 7.95 -0.92
N LEU A 21 -4.51 7.56 -0.25
CA LEU A 21 -3.22 7.29 -0.88
C LEU A 21 -2.85 5.82 -0.74
N PHE A 22 -2.32 5.27 -1.82
CA PHE A 22 -1.87 3.88 -1.90
C PHE A 22 -0.37 3.84 -2.10
N GLY A 23 0.27 2.77 -1.64
CA GLY A 23 1.69 2.59 -1.86
C GLY A 23 2.14 1.14 -1.74
N PHE A 24 2.98 0.72 -2.68
CA PHE A 24 3.81 -0.47 -2.57
C PHE A 24 5.28 -0.08 -2.55
N HIS A 25 5.99 -0.39 -1.46
CA HIS A 25 7.36 0.05 -1.23
C HIS A 25 8.28 -1.13 -0.89
N ILE A 26 9.54 -1.03 -1.33
CA ILE A 26 10.65 -1.86 -0.84
C ILE A 26 11.75 -0.90 -0.40
N THR A 27 12.19 -1.00 0.84
CA THR A 27 13.21 -0.12 1.43
C THR A 27 14.48 -0.94 1.69
N GLY A 28 15.64 -0.40 1.35
CA GLY A 28 16.92 -1.08 1.58
C GLY A 28 18.09 -0.10 1.62
N HIS A 29 19.27 -0.57 2.00
CA HIS A 29 20.48 0.25 2.06
C HIS A 29 20.89 0.78 0.66
N THR A 30 21.64 1.88 0.59
CA THR A 30 22.10 2.46 -0.70
C THR A 30 22.90 1.49 -1.57
N SER A 31 23.63 0.55 -0.97
CA SER A 31 24.34 -0.51 -1.70
C SER A 31 23.41 -1.43 -2.51
N ALA A 32 22.12 -1.50 -2.16
CA ALA A 32 21.13 -2.29 -2.88
C ALA A 32 20.49 -1.56 -4.08
N ARG A 33 21.03 -0.42 -4.52
CA ARG A 33 20.47 0.38 -5.63
C ARG A 33 20.20 -0.46 -6.88
N GLU A 34 21.19 -1.23 -7.33
CA GLU A 34 21.08 -2.02 -8.56
C GLU A 34 19.93 -3.05 -8.47
N LEU A 35 19.76 -3.66 -7.31
CA LEU A 35 18.65 -4.58 -7.04
C LEU A 35 17.30 -3.86 -7.14
N LEU A 36 17.17 -2.69 -6.52
CA LEU A 36 15.93 -1.90 -6.57
C LEU A 36 15.59 -1.43 -7.99
N GLU A 37 16.59 -1.04 -8.79
CA GLU A 37 16.37 -0.71 -10.21
C GLU A 37 15.96 -1.94 -11.02
N LYS A 38 16.56 -3.12 -10.79
CA LYS A 38 16.13 -4.38 -11.42
C LYS A 38 14.68 -4.72 -11.10
N ILE A 39 14.23 -4.46 -9.87
CA ILE A 39 12.83 -4.66 -9.47
C ILE A 39 11.91 -3.69 -10.21
N LYS A 40 12.26 -2.41 -10.27
CA LYS A 40 11.53 -1.40 -11.05
C LYS A 40 11.41 -1.82 -12.51
N HIS A 41 12.50 -2.29 -13.13
CA HIS A 41 12.48 -2.80 -14.51
C HIS A 41 11.59 -4.03 -14.65
N LYS A 42 11.60 -4.95 -13.67
CA LYS A 42 10.79 -6.17 -13.70
C LYS A 42 9.27 -5.91 -13.53
N LEU A 43 8.92 -4.89 -12.74
CA LEU A 43 7.55 -4.46 -12.48
C LEU A 43 7.05 -3.41 -13.48
N HIS A 44 7.92 -2.89 -14.35
CA HIS A 44 7.61 -1.87 -15.35
C HIS A 44 6.92 -0.62 -14.78
N CYS A 45 7.12 -0.31 -13.50
CA CYS A 45 6.52 0.83 -12.83
C CYS A 45 7.30 1.26 -11.59
N GLY A 46 6.93 2.42 -11.04
CA GLY A 46 7.52 2.97 -9.82
C GLY A 46 8.84 3.68 -10.03
N VAL A 47 9.40 4.16 -8.92
CA VAL A 47 10.65 4.94 -8.88
C VAL A 47 11.54 4.46 -7.75
N VAL A 48 12.85 4.52 -7.95
CA VAL A 48 13.85 4.34 -6.89
C VAL A 48 14.34 5.72 -6.47
N LYS A 49 14.19 6.06 -5.20
CA LYS A 49 14.61 7.35 -4.66
C LYS A 49 15.30 7.21 -3.30
N VAL A 50 16.09 8.22 -2.93
CA VAL A 50 16.66 8.31 -1.59
C VAL A 50 15.52 8.56 -0.61
N LYS A 51 15.44 7.74 0.45
CA LYS A 51 14.46 7.91 1.52
C LYS A 51 15.03 8.78 2.64
N ASN A 52 16.25 8.48 3.05
CA ASN A 52 17.08 9.21 4.00
C ASN A 52 18.54 8.75 3.83
N GLU A 53 19.46 9.31 4.61
CA GLU A 53 20.87 8.94 4.55
C GLU A 53 21.06 7.42 4.69
N GLY A 54 21.86 6.83 3.80
CA GLY A 54 22.10 5.38 3.78
C GLY A 54 20.95 4.51 3.27
N THR A 55 19.78 5.06 2.93
CA THR A 55 18.61 4.24 2.54
C THR A 55 17.95 4.69 1.24
N LEU A 56 17.64 3.71 0.39
CA LEU A 56 16.82 3.85 -0.80
C LEU A 56 15.44 3.24 -0.60
N ARG A 57 14.47 3.76 -1.35
CA ARG A 57 13.13 3.20 -1.46
C ARG A 57 12.76 3.06 -2.93
N TYR A 58 12.46 1.85 -3.34
CA TYR A 58 11.61 1.61 -4.50
C TYR A 58 10.15 1.85 -4.08
N GLN A 59 9.40 2.65 -4.83
CA GLN A 59 8.00 2.93 -4.53
C GLN A 59 7.11 3.02 -5.77
N VAL A 60 5.90 2.47 -5.63
CA VAL A 60 4.79 2.60 -6.56
C VAL A 60 3.61 3.22 -5.79
N ASP A 61 3.31 4.49 -6.05
CA ASP A 61 2.22 5.22 -5.35
C ASP A 61 0.99 5.46 -6.26
N SER A 62 1.13 5.22 -7.57
CA SER A 62 0.02 5.34 -8.52
C SER A 62 -0.94 4.16 -8.38
N ILE A 63 -2.20 4.44 -8.08
CA ILE A 63 -3.24 3.41 -7.96
C ILE A 63 -3.41 2.59 -9.24
N ASN A 64 -3.26 3.22 -10.42
CA ASN A 64 -3.31 2.53 -11.70
C ASN A 64 -2.12 1.59 -11.87
N ALA A 65 -0.90 2.04 -11.56
CA ALA A 65 0.28 1.18 -11.64
C ALA A 65 0.22 0.02 -10.64
N ILE A 66 -0.30 0.27 -9.43
CA ILE A 66 -0.54 -0.78 -8.43
C ILE A 66 -1.50 -1.84 -8.99
N ARG A 67 -2.65 -1.39 -9.52
CA ARG A 67 -3.68 -2.26 -10.07
C ARG A 67 -3.19 -3.06 -11.28
N ASP A 68 -2.47 -2.42 -12.20
CA ASP A 68 -2.16 -2.99 -13.51
C ASP A 68 -0.82 -3.74 -13.54
N GLN A 69 0.09 -3.46 -12.61
CA GLN A 69 1.43 -4.06 -12.59
C GLN A 69 1.70 -4.82 -11.28
N VAL A 70 1.54 -4.17 -10.13
CA VAL A 70 1.93 -4.76 -8.83
C VAL A 70 1.01 -5.92 -8.46
N ILE A 71 -0.31 -5.73 -8.52
CA ILE A 71 -1.28 -6.77 -8.16
C ILE A 71 -1.11 -8.02 -9.04
N PRO A 72 -1.08 -7.94 -10.37
CA PRO A 72 -0.86 -9.11 -11.23
C PRO A 72 0.47 -9.81 -10.96
N PHE A 73 1.54 -9.05 -10.67
CA PHE A 73 2.83 -9.62 -10.33
C PHE A 73 2.76 -10.44 -9.04
N VAL A 74 2.15 -9.90 -7.97
CA VAL A 74 2.04 -10.61 -6.69
C VAL A 74 1.01 -11.75 -6.76
N ASP A 75 -0.06 -11.63 -7.53
CA ASP A 75 -1.01 -12.73 -7.76
C ASP A 75 -0.35 -13.92 -8.45
N LYS A 76 0.57 -13.67 -9.38
CA LYS A 76 1.33 -14.72 -10.07
C LYS A 76 2.23 -15.51 -9.12
N TYR A 77 2.69 -14.92 -8.03
CA TYR A 77 3.63 -15.54 -7.12
C TYR A 77 3.21 -15.36 -5.66
N LYS A 78 2.83 -16.45 -5.00
CA LYS A 78 2.32 -16.42 -3.62
C LYS A 78 3.35 -15.83 -2.63
N LEU A 79 2.83 -15.07 -1.65
CA LEU A 79 3.54 -14.68 -0.43
C LEU A 79 3.31 -15.75 0.63
N PHE A 80 4.31 -16.01 1.46
CA PHE A 80 4.30 -17.10 2.45
C PHE A 80 4.23 -16.60 3.90
N THR A 81 4.57 -15.34 4.16
CA THR A 81 4.46 -14.75 5.51
C THR A 81 3.09 -14.13 5.76
N ASN A 82 2.87 -13.56 6.96
CA ASN A 82 1.72 -12.73 7.28
C ASN A 82 1.50 -11.56 6.30
N LYS A 83 2.51 -11.20 5.49
CA LYS A 83 2.35 -10.23 4.41
C LYS A 83 1.34 -10.69 3.34
N ALA A 84 1.08 -11.98 3.21
CA ALA A 84 0.01 -12.50 2.35
C ALA A 84 -1.38 -11.97 2.77
N ILE A 85 -1.64 -11.89 4.09
CA ILE A 85 -2.88 -11.33 4.63
C ILE A 85 -2.95 -9.84 4.33
N HIS A 86 -1.86 -9.12 4.57
CA HIS A 86 -1.79 -7.68 4.32
C HIS A 86 -2.02 -7.36 2.83
N TYR A 87 -1.39 -8.14 1.94
CA TYR A 87 -1.58 -8.04 0.50
C TYR A 87 -3.02 -8.36 0.08
N SER A 88 -3.64 -9.39 0.65
CA SER A 88 -5.02 -9.76 0.35
C SER A 88 -5.98 -8.61 0.66
N ILE A 89 -5.85 -8.02 1.84
CA ILE A 89 -6.63 -6.84 2.24
C ILE A 89 -6.34 -5.65 1.32
N PHE A 90 -5.07 -5.36 1.05
CA PHE A 90 -4.65 -4.29 0.15
C PHE A 90 -5.29 -4.43 -1.24
N LYS A 91 -5.23 -5.63 -1.83
CA LYS A 91 -5.85 -5.96 -3.12
C LYS A 91 -7.37 -5.76 -3.10
N GLN A 92 -8.04 -6.19 -2.03
CA GLN A 92 -9.48 -5.96 -1.86
C GLN A 92 -9.82 -4.46 -1.85
N VAL A 93 -9.07 -3.66 -1.09
CA VAL A 93 -9.27 -2.20 -1.04
C VAL A 93 -9.04 -1.56 -2.40
N VAL A 94 -7.97 -1.94 -3.13
CA VAL A 94 -7.71 -1.41 -4.48
C VAL A 94 -8.87 -1.73 -5.43
N ASN A 95 -9.47 -2.92 -5.33
CA ASN A 95 -10.64 -3.30 -6.14
C ASN A 95 -11.89 -2.49 -5.78
N LEU A 96 -12.14 -2.20 -4.49
CA LEU A 96 -13.24 -1.33 -4.06
C LEU A 96 -13.08 0.11 -4.55
N VAL A 97 -11.84 0.62 -4.59
CA VAL A 97 -11.56 1.93 -5.18
C VAL A 97 -11.82 1.91 -6.68
N LYS A 98 -11.38 0.85 -7.37
CA LYS A 98 -11.60 0.66 -8.81
C LYS A 98 -13.10 0.65 -9.18
N SER A 99 -13.96 0.05 -8.35
CA SER A 99 -15.41 0.04 -8.57
C SER A 99 -16.13 1.33 -8.19
N GLY A 100 -15.40 2.35 -7.69
CA GLY A 100 -16.00 3.60 -7.24
C GLY A 100 -16.66 3.51 -5.85
N SER A 101 -16.53 2.39 -5.13
CA SER A 101 -17.19 2.21 -3.82
C SER A 101 -16.73 3.23 -2.78
N HIS A 102 -15.48 3.70 -2.86
CA HIS A 102 -14.94 4.76 -2.00
C HIS A 102 -15.66 6.11 -2.12
N LEU A 103 -16.52 6.32 -3.13
CA LEU A 103 -17.28 7.54 -3.33
C LEU A 103 -18.55 7.61 -2.46
N SER A 104 -19.02 6.47 -1.94
CA SER A 104 -20.11 6.43 -0.95
C SER A 104 -19.55 6.34 0.46
N ASP A 105 -20.29 6.87 1.44
CA ASP A 105 -19.87 6.81 2.85
C ASP A 105 -19.77 5.37 3.35
N ASP A 106 -20.74 4.51 3.00
CA ASP A 106 -20.70 3.08 3.34
C ASP A 106 -19.47 2.39 2.75
N GLY A 107 -19.19 2.61 1.46
CA GLY A 107 -18.04 1.99 0.81
C GLY A 107 -16.72 2.54 1.32
N PHE A 108 -16.66 3.82 1.70
CA PHE A 108 -15.51 4.41 2.35
C PHE A 108 -15.28 3.83 3.77
N LEU A 109 -16.33 3.72 4.59
CA LEU A 109 -16.25 3.10 5.91
C LEU A 109 -15.80 1.63 5.81
N LYS A 110 -16.31 0.88 4.84
CA LYS A 110 -15.86 -0.49 4.55
C LYS A 110 -14.38 -0.55 4.19
N ILE A 111 -13.87 0.40 3.39
CA ILE A 111 -12.44 0.52 3.10
C ILE A 111 -11.65 0.83 4.37
N MET A 112 -12.16 1.69 5.26
CA MET A 112 -11.53 1.98 6.54
C MET A 112 -11.42 0.72 7.40
N ASP A 113 -12.50 -0.04 7.56
CA ASP A 113 -12.50 -1.28 8.33
C ASP A 113 -11.41 -2.24 7.85
N LEU A 114 -11.42 -2.55 6.56
CA LEU A 114 -10.42 -3.41 5.94
C LEU A 114 -8.99 -2.88 6.17
N ALA A 115 -8.76 -1.59 5.90
CA ALA A 115 -7.42 -1.02 5.94
C ALA A 115 -6.86 -0.85 7.35
N TYR A 116 -7.70 -0.66 8.37
CA TYR A 116 -7.26 -0.60 9.77
C TYR A 116 -6.88 -1.99 10.29
N ASP A 117 -7.53 -3.05 9.83
CA ASP A 117 -7.16 -4.44 10.18
C ASP A 117 -5.89 -4.94 9.48
N MET A 118 -5.41 -4.23 8.46
CA MET A 118 -4.30 -4.66 7.59
C MET A 118 -2.92 -4.77 8.27
N ASN A 119 -2.59 -3.89 9.22
CA ASN A 119 -1.24 -3.80 9.81
C ASN A 119 -1.32 -3.60 11.33
N LEU A 120 -1.28 -4.69 12.11
CA LEU A 120 -1.31 -4.64 13.58
C LEU A 120 -2.48 -3.77 14.10
N GLU A 121 -3.69 -3.95 13.55
CA GLU A 121 -4.89 -3.18 13.93
C GLU A 121 -4.72 -1.66 13.75
N GLY A 122 -3.83 -1.24 12.85
CA GLY A 122 -3.62 0.17 12.56
C GLY A 122 -2.87 0.92 13.66
N LYS A 123 -2.26 0.22 14.64
CA LYS A 123 -1.52 0.82 15.77
C LYS A 123 -0.43 1.83 15.39
N ARG A 124 0.05 1.79 14.15
CA ARG A 124 1.06 2.71 13.62
C ARG A 124 0.48 3.90 12.85
N ARG A 125 -0.85 3.98 12.73
CA ARG A 125 -1.54 5.11 12.10
C ARG A 125 -1.56 6.30 13.06
N LYS A 126 -1.43 7.51 12.51
CA LYS A 126 -1.45 8.75 13.29
C LYS A 126 -2.82 9.04 13.93
N LEU A 127 -3.89 8.63 13.25
CA LEU A 127 -5.27 8.75 13.72
C LEU A 127 -5.86 7.36 13.83
N THR A 128 -6.54 7.10 14.94
CA THR A 128 -7.47 5.98 15.07
C THR A 128 -8.62 6.12 14.07
N LYS A 129 -9.36 5.03 13.84
CA LYS A 129 -10.53 5.05 12.96
C LYS A 129 -11.55 6.10 13.43
N GLN A 130 -11.81 6.13 14.74
CA GLN A 130 -12.78 7.03 15.36
C GLN A 130 -12.37 8.50 15.22
N GLU A 131 -11.13 8.85 15.56
CA GLU A 131 -10.62 10.23 15.40
C GLU A 131 -10.68 10.71 13.95
N TYR A 132 -10.44 9.83 12.98
CA TYR A 132 -10.54 10.20 11.57
C TYR A 132 -12.01 10.49 11.17
N ILE A 133 -12.95 9.64 11.58
CA ILE A 133 -14.38 9.81 11.28
C ILE A 133 -14.90 11.13 11.86
N GLU A 134 -14.62 11.39 13.14
CA GLU A 134 -15.05 12.62 13.82
C GLU A 134 -14.49 13.87 13.13
N LYS A 135 -13.28 13.79 12.57
CA LYS A 135 -12.62 14.93 11.96
C LYS A 135 -12.98 15.19 10.50
N TYR A 136 -13.27 14.14 9.72
CA TYR A 136 -13.34 14.24 8.25
C TYR A 136 -14.58 13.59 7.62
N VAL A 137 -15.43 12.93 8.40
CA VAL A 137 -16.62 12.23 7.89
C VAL A 137 -17.91 12.79 8.48
N SER A 138 -17.90 13.16 9.77
CA SER A 138 -19.09 13.64 10.51
C SER A 138 -19.33 15.17 10.42
N ALA A 139 -18.76 15.84 9.41
CA ALA A 139 -18.91 17.28 9.19
C ALA A 139 -19.86 17.59 8.03
#